data_AF-A0A3T1D2L1-F1
#
_entry.id   AF-A0A3T1D2L1-F1
#
_cell.length_a   1.000
_cell.length_b   1.000
_cell.length_c   1.000
_cell.angle_alpha   90.00
_cell.angle_beta   90.00
_cell.angle_gamma   90.00
#
_symmetry.space_group_name_H-M   'P 1'
#
loop_
_entity.id
_entity.type
_entity.pdbx_description
1 polymer ?
#
loop_
_entity_poly.entity_id
_entity_poly.type
_entity_poly.pdbx_seq_one_letter_code
_entity_poly.pdbx_strand_id
1 'polypeptide(L)'
;MSIATNPDTRDLDADLAVCEAATPGPYRLTPCSCGKCDLVFISLSRSGGLLLPGDARFIAEARTGWPHAINRAQEAERENVRLRNELDALQLEVNQQHRSACYD
;
A
#
# COMPACT_ATOMS: atom_id res chain seq x y z
N MET A 1 -14.36 19.46 7.79
CA MET A 1 -12.97 19.26 7.34
C MET A 1 -13.01 18.25 6.21
N SER A 2 -12.86 18.72 4.96
CA SER A 2 -12.84 17.84 3.79
C SER A 2 -11.51 17.11 3.75
N ILE A 3 -11.55 15.78 3.86
CA ILE A 3 -10.39 14.95 3.54
C ILE A 3 -10.22 15.10 2.03
N ALA A 4 -9.18 15.83 1.63
CA ALA A 4 -8.75 15.86 0.23
C ALA A 4 -8.38 14.42 -0.15
N THR A 5 -9.24 13.76 -0.92
CA THR A 5 -8.92 12.48 -1.55
C THR A 5 -7.86 12.76 -2.60
N ASN A 6 -6.60 12.55 -2.21
CA ASN A 6 -5.46 12.63 -3.12
C ASN A 6 -5.67 11.55 -4.20
N PRO A 7 -5.68 11.86 -5.49
CA PRO A 7 -6.01 10.91 -6.56
C PRO A 7 -5.07 9.69 -6.64
N ASP A 8 -3.98 9.67 -5.86
CA ASP A 8 -3.00 8.59 -5.75
C ASP A 8 -3.19 7.71 -4.50
N THR A 9 -4.33 7.79 -3.79
CA THR A 9 -4.60 6.86 -2.69
C THR A 9 -4.88 5.46 -3.24
N ARG A 10 -3.83 4.64 -3.28
CA ARG A 10 -3.95 3.22 -3.62
C ARG A 10 -4.79 2.48 -2.59
N ASP A 11 -5.61 1.56 -3.08
CA ASP A 11 -6.37 0.64 -2.23
C ASP A 11 -5.42 -0.45 -1.71
N LEU A 12 -4.93 -0.25 -0.49
CA LEU A 12 -3.95 -1.15 0.13
C LEU A 12 -4.50 -2.57 0.36
N ASP A 13 -5.82 -2.73 0.55
CA ASP A 13 -6.44 -4.05 0.68
C ASP A 13 -6.42 -4.78 -0.67
N ALA A 14 -6.79 -4.09 -1.75
CA ALA A 14 -6.69 -4.63 -3.09
C ALA A 14 -5.22 -4.95 -3.46
N ASP A 15 -4.29 -4.12 -3.03
CA ASP A 15 -2.86 -4.30 -3.29
C ASP A 15 -2.28 -5.50 -2.53
N LEU A 16 -2.67 -5.66 -1.26
CA LEU A 16 -2.27 -6.80 -0.45
C LEU A 16 -2.79 -8.10 -1.08
N ALA A 17 -4.05 -8.13 -1.51
CA ALA A 17 -4.64 -9.29 -2.17
C ALA A 17 -3.86 -9.69 -3.45
N VAL A 18 -3.43 -8.71 -4.25
CA VAL A 18 -2.55 -8.96 -5.41
C VAL A 18 -1.20 -9.55 -4.98
N CYS A 19 -0.61 -9.01 -3.91
CA CYS A 19 0.68 -9.48 -3.42
C CYS A 19 0.60 -10.92 -2.86
N GLU A 20 -0.45 -11.24 -2.11
CA GLU A 20 -0.68 -12.57 -1.53
C GLU A 20 -1.03 -13.61 -2.60
N ALA A 21 -1.79 -13.21 -3.63
CA ALA A 21 -2.13 -14.08 -4.76
C ALA A 21 -0.93 -14.39 -5.67
N ALA A 22 0.17 -13.65 -5.56
CA ALA A 22 1.32 -13.82 -6.44
C ALA A 22 2.11 -15.12 -6.11
N THR A 23 2.11 -16.11 -7.01
CA THR A 23 2.82 -17.41 -6.87
C THR A 23 4.36 -17.34 -7.00
N PRO A 24 5.23 -17.79 -6.07
CA PRO A 24 6.69 -17.63 -6.19
C PRO A 24 7.26 -18.23 -7.51
N GLY A 25 7.98 -17.46 -8.34
CA GLY A 25 8.52 -17.99 -9.61
C GLY A 25 8.61 -17.02 -10.81
N PRO A 26 9.06 -17.49 -11.99
CA PRO A 26 9.84 -16.68 -12.91
C PRO A 26 9.00 -15.91 -13.99
N TYR A 27 9.19 -14.59 -14.15
CA TYR A 27 8.43 -13.60 -14.93
C TYR A 27 9.16 -12.53 -15.85
N ARG A 28 8.52 -12.10 -16.97
CA ARG A 28 8.82 -10.95 -17.91
C ARG A 28 7.62 -10.51 -18.77
N LEU A 29 7.19 -9.26 -18.72
CA LEU A 29 6.09 -8.72 -19.54
C LEU A 29 6.43 -8.54 -21.06
N THR A 30 5.58 -8.97 -22.01
CA THR A 30 5.74 -8.90 -23.48
C THR A 30 4.47 -8.32 -24.12
N PRO A 31 4.51 -7.24 -24.91
CA PRO A 31 3.28 -6.64 -25.45
C PRO A 31 2.53 -7.55 -26.43
N CYS A 32 1.21 -7.37 -26.52
CA CYS A 32 0.38 -8.06 -27.51
C CYS A 32 0.73 -7.58 -28.93
N SER A 33 1.02 -8.52 -29.83
CA SER A 33 1.42 -8.23 -31.22
C SER A 33 0.27 -7.87 -32.16
N CYS A 34 -0.98 -7.80 -31.69
CA CYS A 34 -2.16 -7.54 -32.54
C CYS A 34 -2.30 -6.08 -32.99
N GLY A 35 -1.54 -5.15 -32.38
CA GLY A 35 -1.50 -3.74 -32.74
C GLY A 35 -2.79 -2.95 -32.45
N LYS A 36 -3.72 -3.53 -31.68
CA LYS A 36 -5.05 -2.95 -31.41
C LYS A 36 -5.43 -2.87 -29.93
N CYS A 37 -4.57 -3.32 -29.02
CA CYS A 37 -4.81 -3.24 -27.58
C CYS A 37 -3.50 -3.07 -26.78
N ASP A 38 -3.63 -2.58 -25.55
CA ASP A 38 -2.53 -2.18 -24.66
C ASP A 38 -2.09 -3.29 -23.66
N LEU A 39 -2.25 -4.58 -24.04
CA LEU A 39 -1.98 -5.74 -23.15
C LEU A 39 -0.50 -6.22 -23.18
N VAL A 40 -0.01 -6.83 -22.08
CA VAL A 40 1.37 -7.34 -21.88
C VAL A 40 1.45 -8.75 -21.20
N PHE A 41 2.44 -9.62 -21.54
CA PHE A 41 2.59 -11.06 -21.18
C PHE A 41 3.82 -11.41 -20.32
N ILE A 42 3.74 -12.13 -19.19
CA ILE A 42 4.87 -12.43 -18.27
C ILE A 42 5.74 -13.74 -18.63
N SER A 43 7.09 -13.75 -18.78
CA SER A 43 8.03 -14.92 -19.07
C SER A 43 9.44 -14.98 -18.36
N LEU A 44 10.05 -16.13 -17.99
CA LEU A 44 11.47 -16.16 -17.47
C LEU A 44 12.43 -17.27 -18.00
N SER A 45 13.65 -16.78 -18.26
CA SER A 45 14.98 -17.19 -18.81
C SER A 45 15.27 -17.73 -20.24
N ARG A 46 15.99 -16.90 -21.04
CA ARG A 46 16.72 -17.10 -22.33
C ARG A 46 15.91 -17.43 -23.58
N SER A 47 15.71 -16.46 -24.49
CA SER A 47 14.57 -16.57 -25.43
C SER A 47 13.33 -17.09 -24.68
N GLY A 48 13.21 -16.61 -23.45
CA GLY A 48 12.77 -17.38 -22.30
C GLY A 48 12.67 -16.49 -21.08
N GLY A 49 13.52 -15.46 -20.88
CA GLY A 49 13.32 -14.34 -19.95
C GLY A 49 14.35 -14.03 -18.83
N LEU A 50 15.65 -13.85 -19.11
CA LEU A 50 16.64 -13.54 -18.06
C LEU A 50 16.46 -12.11 -17.53
N LEU A 51 16.75 -11.88 -16.25
CA LEU A 51 16.82 -10.57 -15.60
C LEU A 51 18.29 -10.26 -15.23
N LEU A 52 18.65 -8.97 -15.14
CA LEU A 52 19.92 -8.61 -14.50
C LEU A 52 19.90 -9.11 -13.04
N PRO A 53 21.02 -9.54 -12.45
CA PRO A 53 21.05 -10.06 -11.09
C PRO A 53 20.40 -9.10 -10.06
N GLY A 54 20.58 -7.79 -10.24
CA GLY A 54 19.94 -6.76 -9.40
C GLY A 54 18.42 -6.75 -9.54
N ASP A 55 17.89 -6.77 -10.77
CA ASP A 55 16.44 -6.74 -11.03
C ASP A 55 15.76 -8.05 -10.62
N ALA A 56 16.43 -9.20 -10.86
CA ALA A 56 15.97 -10.51 -10.42
C ALA A 56 15.82 -10.55 -8.90
N ARG A 57 16.84 -10.04 -8.20
CA ARG A 57 16.84 -9.93 -6.75
C ARG A 57 15.78 -8.96 -6.28
N PHE A 58 15.69 -7.76 -6.87
CA PHE A 58 14.66 -6.78 -6.51
C PHE A 58 13.26 -7.37 -6.63
N ILE A 59 12.91 -8.01 -7.75
CA ILE A 59 11.59 -8.61 -7.94
C ILE A 59 11.34 -9.75 -6.93
N ALA A 60 12.33 -10.63 -6.72
CA ALA A 60 12.18 -11.74 -5.76
C ALA A 60 11.96 -11.24 -4.32
N GLU A 61 12.78 -10.28 -3.88
CA GLU A 61 12.71 -9.68 -2.53
C GLU A 61 11.49 -8.77 -2.36
N ALA A 62 11.10 -8.06 -3.41
CA ALA A 62 9.89 -7.25 -3.41
C ALA A 62 8.65 -8.11 -3.18
N ARG A 63 8.57 -9.29 -3.83
CA ARG A 63 7.43 -10.19 -3.66
C ARG A 63 7.26 -10.71 -2.23
N THR A 64 8.36 -10.90 -1.51
CA THR A 64 8.31 -11.29 -0.10
C THR A 64 8.09 -10.06 0.80
N GLY A 65 8.72 -8.94 0.49
CA GLY A 65 8.69 -7.73 1.31
C GLY A 65 7.40 -6.91 1.24
N TRP A 66 6.75 -6.82 0.07
CA TRP A 66 5.58 -5.96 -0.13
C TRP A 66 4.37 -6.33 0.73
N PRO A 67 3.94 -7.61 0.86
CA PRO A 67 2.87 -7.98 1.77
C PRO A 67 3.13 -7.50 3.20
N HIS A 68 4.36 -7.64 3.69
CA HIS A 68 4.74 -7.17 5.03
C HIS A 68 4.73 -5.64 5.13
N ALA A 69 5.22 -4.94 4.10
CA ALA A 69 5.23 -3.49 4.05
C ALA A 69 3.81 -2.92 4.07
N ILE A 70 2.90 -3.49 3.26
CA ILE A 70 1.49 -3.09 3.20
C ILE A 70 0.80 -3.36 4.54
N ASN A 71 0.95 -4.55 5.12
CA ASN A 71 0.39 -4.87 6.43
C ASN A 71 0.83 -3.88 7.51
N ARG A 72 2.14 -3.54 7.55
CA ARG A 72 2.68 -2.55 8.49
C ARG A 72 2.12 -1.14 8.24
N ALA A 73 1.94 -0.75 6.98
CA ALA A 73 1.36 0.54 6.65
C ALA A 73 -0.10 0.63 7.16
N GLN A 74 -0.91 -0.38 6.87
CA GLN A 74 -2.30 -0.44 7.33
C GLN A 74 -2.41 -0.48 8.85
N GLU A 75 -1.51 -1.18 9.55
CA GLU A 75 -1.46 -1.17 11.01
C GLU A 75 -1.14 0.23 11.55
N ALA A 76 -0.14 0.91 10.98
CA ALA A 76 0.22 2.26 11.37
C ALA A 76 -0.91 3.28 11.07
N GLU A 77 -1.67 3.09 9.99
CA GLU A 77 -2.83 3.92 9.65
C GLU A 77 -3.97 3.70 10.65
N ARG A 78 -4.28 2.45 11.02
CA ARG A 78 -5.27 2.14 12.06
C ARG A 78 -4.89 2.76 13.40
N GLU A 79 -3.62 2.65 13.78
CA GLU A 79 -3.13 3.21 15.03
C GLU A 79 -3.15 4.75 15.00
N ASN A 80 -2.84 5.38 13.86
CA ASN A 80 -2.99 6.83 13.70
C ASN A 80 -4.44 7.28 13.90
N VAL A 81 -5.41 6.56 13.34
CA VAL A 81 -6.83 6.87 13.54
C VAL A 81 -7.19 6.73 15.01
N ARG A 82 -6.76 5.65 15.68
CA ARG A 82 -7.01 5.43 17.11
C ARG A 82 -6.46 6.59 17.96
N LEU A 83 -5.20 6.95 17.75
CA LEU A 83 -4.52 8.01 18.49
C LEU A 83 -5.13 9.38 18.23
N ARG A 84 -5.53 9.68 16.98
CA ARG A 84 -6.21 10.93 16.65
C ARG A 84 -7.56 11.04 17.37
N ASN A 85 -8.35 9.97 17.38
CA ASN A 85 -9.63 9.96 18.10
C ASN A 85 -9.44 10.15 19.61
N GLU A 86 -8.40 9.55 20.19
CA GLU A 86 -8.06 9.71 21.60
C GLU A 86 -7.63 11.14 21.93
N LEU A 87 -6.77 11.73 21.10
CA LEU A 87 -6.37 13.14 21.22
C LEU A 87 -7.56 14.09 21.11
N ASP A 88 -8.47 13.85 20.15
CA ASP A 88 -9.66 14.68 19.97
C ASP A 88 -10.59 14.61 21.20
N ALA A 89 -10.76 13.42 21.78
CA ALA A 89 -11.55 13.23 23.00
C ALA A 89 -10.94 13.95 24.20
N LEU A 90 -9.63 13.82 24.40
CA LEU A 90 -8.92 14.49 25.50
C LEU A 90 -8.94 16.01 25.31
N GLN A 91 -8.76 16.50 24.09
CA GLN A 91 -8.83 17.94 23.79
C GLN A 91 -10.23 18.49 24.10
N LEU A 92 -11.28 17.73 23.80
CA LEU A 92 -12.65 18.10 24.14
C LEU A 92 -12.84 18.19 25.66
N GLU A 93 -12.34 17.21 26.41
CA GLU A 93 -12.40 17.20 27.88
C GLU A 93 -11.68 18.41 28.49
N VAL A 94 -10.45 18.67 28.07
CA VAL A 94 -9.67 19.84 28.53
C VAL A 94 -10.41 21.14 28.23
N ASN A 95 -10.98 21.27 27.03
CA ASN A 95 -11.76 22.46 26.66
C ASN A 95 -13.02 22.62 27.52
N GLN A 96 -13.70 21.52 27.87
CA GLN A 96 -14.86 21.55 28.76
C GLN A 96 -14.47 21.94 30.19
N GLN A 97 -13.40 21.33 30.74
CA GLN A 97 -12.88 21.67 32.06
C GLN A 97 -12.47 23.14 32.16
N HIS A 98 -11.75 23.65 31.15
CA HIS A 98 -11.35 25.06 31.10
C HIS A 98 -12.57 26.00 31.06
N ARG A 99 -13.60 25.64 30.27
CA ARG A 99 -14.84 26.44 30.23
C ARG A 99 -15.54 26.44 31.58
N SER A 100 -15.72 25.29 32.22
CA SER A 100 -16.36 25.21 33.54
C SER A 100 -15.61 26.02 34.60
N ALA A 101 -14.27 25.94 34.62
CA ALA A 101 -13.43 26.69 35.55
C ALA A 101 -13.44 28.22 35.32
N CYS A 102 -13.89 28.71 34.17
CA CYS A 102 -14.07 30.14 33.91
C CYS A 102 -15.49 30.67 34.18
N TYR A 103 -16.46 29.77 34.40
CA TYR A 103 -17.84 30.12 34.75
C TYR A 103 -18.16 29.95 36.26
N ASP A 104 -17.20 29.47 37.04
CA ASP A 104 -17.14 29.57 38.51
C ASP A 104 -16.37 30.83 38.94
#